data_AF-A0A944L3B7-F1
#
_entry.id   AF-A0A944L3B7-F1
#
_cell.length_a   1.000
_cell.length_b   1.000
_cell.length_c   1.000
_cell.angle_alpha   90.00
_cell.angle_beta   90.00
_cell.angle_gamma   90.00
#
_symmetry.space_group_name_H-M   'P 1'
#
loop_
_entity.id
_entity.type
_entity.pdbx_description
1 polymer ?
#
loop_
_entity_poly.entity_id
_entity_poly.type
_entity_poly.pdbx_seq_one_letter_code
_entity_poly.pdbx_strand_id
1 'polypeptide(L)'
;MAHPSHNDSQTGSQIGSSPARRLAALATLLADETRASFCLALLDGRAWTAGELARHARVAPSTASEHLGKLVAGGLLTEERQGRHRYVRLADAAMAHLVEDLAAHAAPSADERPRTLRAASASSAMARGRTCYDHLAGRIGIVITDAMTERGLLRQDAGFALTDAGLGWFGALGIPLQRTGRRPLVRACLDWTERRPHLAGVAGAAFCGHALDAGWCVRIGSERAVKVTAEGERALRETLGVVEWGD
;
A
#
# COMPACT_ATOMS: atom_id res chain seq x y z
N MET A 1 56.06 -9.69 49.36
CA MET A 1 55.64 -8.68 48.36
C MET A 1 55.59 -9.34 47.00
N ALA A 2 54.40 -9.56 46.44
CA ALA A 2 54.06 -9.57 45.01
C ALA A 2 52.63 -10.13 44.85
N HIS A 3 51.81 -9.40 44.11
CA HIS A 3 50.37 -9.53 43.91
C HIS A 3 49.90 -10.84 43.24
N PRO A 4 48.67 -11.31 43.51
CA PRO A 4 47.93 -12.15 42.57
C PRO A 4 47.21 -11.27 41.54
N SER A 5 47.49 -11.53 40.27
CA SER A 5 46.89 -10.90 39.10
C SER A 5 45.41 -11.25 39.01
N HIS A 6 44.54 -10.24 39.11
CA HIS A 6 43.18 -10.33 38.56
C HIS A 6 43.27 -10.41 37.04
N ASN A 7 42.71 -11.45 36.44
CA ASN A 7 42.38 -11.42 35.02
C ASN A 7 40.86 -11.24 34.92
N ASP A 8 40.52 -9.98 34.63
CA ASP A 8 39.20 -9.49 34.30
C ASP A 8 38.63 -10.18 33.06
N SER A 9 37.40 -10.65 33.22
CA SER A 9 36.30 -10.56 32.25
C SER A 9 36.65 -10.57 30.75
N GLN A 10 36.38 -11.73 30.12
CA GLN A 10 35.86 -11.77 28.76
C GLN A 10 34.51 -12.51 28.73
N THR A 11 33.50 -11.91 29.35
CA THR A 11 32.13 -12.09 28.89
C THR A 11 31.97 -11.31 27.59
N GLY A 12 32.29 -11.96 26.48
CA GLY A 12 31.91 -11.50 25.15
C GLY A 12 30.39 -11.42 25.08
N SER A 13 29.85 -10.25 25.42
CA SER A 13 28.45 -9.92 25.25
C SER A 13 28.14 -10.00 23.76
N GLN A 14 27.40 -11.03 23.36
CA GLN A 14 26.70 -11.05 22.10
C GLN A 14 25.73 -9.86 22.10
N ILE A 15 26.18 -8.71 21.59
CA ILE A 15 25.33 -7.54 21.36
C ILE A 15 24.43 -7.86 20.17
N GLY A 16 23.45 -8.74 20.38
CA GLY A 16 22.29 -8.85 19.50
C GLY A 16 21.69 -7.45 19.36
N SER A 17 21.48 -6.99 18.12
CA SER A 17 20.90 -5.67 17.86
C SER A 17 19.63 -5.49 18.72
N SER A 18 19.54 -4.48 19.59
CA SER A 18 18.33 -4.34 20.41
C SER A 18 17.10 -4.14 19.49
N PRO A 19 15.92 -4.65 19.86
CA PRO A 19 14.70 -4.45 19.07
C PRO A 19 14.45 -2.96 18.75
N ALA A 20 14.70 -2.07 19.70
CA ALA A 20 14.60 -0.62 19.50
C ALA A 20 15.57 -0.09 18.44
N ARG A 21 16.83 -0.59 18.41
CA ARG A 21 17.82 -0.21 17.39
C ARG A 21 17.39 -0.66 15.99
N ARG A 22 16.86 -1.88 15.83
CA ARG A 22 16.35 -2.35 14.53
C ARG A 22 15.14 -1.54 14.07
N LEU A 23 14.21 -1.23 14.98
CA LEU A 23 13.06 -0.38 14.70
C LEU A 23 13.51 1.02 14.25
N ALA A 24 14.44 1.64 14.98
CA ALA A 24 14.97 2.96 14.62
C ALA A 24 15.68 2.97 13.26
N ALA A 25 16.43 1.92 12.94
CA ALA A 25 17.08 1.76 11.64
C ALA A 25 16.06 1.69 10.49
N LEU A 26 14.98 0.90 10.66
CA LEU A 26 13.88 0.85 9.69
C LEU A 26 13.18 2.20 9.56
N ALA A 27 12.85 2.86 10.67
CA ALA A 27 12.21 4.18 10.67
C ALA A 27 13.08 5.24 9.96
N THR A 28 14.40 5.17 10.11
CA THR A 28 15.34 6.09 9.46
C THR A 28 15.32 5.96 7.92
N LEU A 29 14.97 4.79 7.38
CA LEU A 29 14.77 4.63 5.94
C LEU A 29 13.62 5.51 5.42
N LEU A 30 12.60 5.76 6.24
CA LEU A 30 11.42 6.55 5.87
C LEU A 30 11.47 8.00 6.36
N ALA A 31 12.35 8.33 7.31
CA ALA A 31 12.55 9.68 7.83
C ALA A 31 13.33 10.60 6.86
N ASP A 32 12.89 10.66 5.61
CA ASP A 32 13.44 11.47 4.52
C ASP A 32 12.39 11.60 3.41
N GLU A 33 12.12 12.83 2.98
CA GLU A 33 11.04 13.15 2.04
C GLU A 33 11.21 12.44 0.69
N THR A 34 12.45 12.33 0.17
CA THR A 34 12.70 11.69 -1.13
C THR A 34 12.46 10.19 -1.04
N ARG A 35 12.95 9.54 0.02
CA ARG A 35 12.71 8.11 0.25
C ARG A 35 11.24 7.81 0.48
N ALA A 36 10.53 8.64 1.26
CA ALA A 36 9.10 8.52 1.45
C ALA A 36 8.33 8.69 0.13
N SER A 37 8.68 9.69 -0.68
CA SER A 37 8.09 9.91 -2.01
C SER A 37 8.29 8.70 -2.93
N PHE A 38 9.48 8.09 -2.96
CA PHE A 38 9.70 6.88 -3.74
C PHE A 38 8.82 5.72 -3.27
N CYS A 39 8.71 5.50 -1.96
CA CYS A 39 7.88 4.43 -1.41
C CYS A 39 6.40 4.63 -1.76
N LEU A 40 5.89 5.87 -1.66
CA LEU A 40 4.53 6.21 -2.04
C LEU A 40 4.27 6.02 -3.54
N ALA A 41 5.25 6.30 -4.40
CA ALA A 41 5.14 6.06 -5.84
C ALA A 41 5.06 4.56 -6.18
N LEU A 42 5.89 3.75 -5.51
CA LEU A 42 5.97 2.30 -5.70
C LEU A 42 4.76 1.53 -5.18
N LEU A 43 3.88 2.18 -4.43
CA LEU A 43 2.55 1.66 -4.09
C LEU A 43 1.62 1.55 -5.31
N ASP A 44 2.06 1.86 -6.54
CA ASP A 44 1.30 1.49 -7.74
C ASP A 44 1.49 0.02 -8.15
N GLY A 45 2.34 -0.72 -7.43
CA GLY A 45 2.62 -2.14 -7.61
C GLY A 45 3.58 -2.47 -8.74
N ARG A 46 4.01 -1.46 -9.53
CA ARG A 46 4.94 -1.66 -10.64
C ARG A 46 6.39 -1.56 -10.17
N ALA A 47 7.29 -2.15 -10.94
CA ALA A 47 8.72 -1.90 -10.78
C ALA A 47 9.11 -0.64 -11.56
N TRP A 48 9.88 0.25 -10.92
CA TRP A 48 10.30 1.53 -11.49
C TRP A 48 11.80 1.56 -11.72
N THR A 49 12.25 2.32 -12.71
CA THR A 49 13.67 2.64 -12.86
C THR A 49 14.08 3.78 -11.92
N ALA A 50 15.37 3.84 -11.58
CA ALA A 50 15.92 4.96 -10.81
C ALA A 50 15.67 6.34 -11.47
N GLY A 51 15.68 6.39 -12.81
CA GLY A 51 15.43 7.62 -13.57
C GLY A 51 13.98 8.09 -13.51
N GLU A 52 13.01 7.16 -13.47
CA GLU A 52 11.60 7.50 -13.31
C GLU A 52 11.31 8.04 -11.91
N LEU A 53 11.87 7.40 -10.88
CA LEU A 53 11.76 7.87 -9.50
C LEU A 53 12.45 9.22 -9.30
N ALA A 54 13.65 9.42 -9.86
CA ALA A 54 14.35 10.70 -9.84
C ALA A 54 13.47 11.83 -10.39
N ARG A 55 12.82 11.59 -11.54
CA ARG A 55 11.89 12.55 -12.17
C ARG A 55 10.66 12.80 -11.30
N HIS A 56 10.10 11.75 -10.71
CA HIS A 56 8.93 11.84 -9.83
C HIS A 56 9.21 12.72 -8.60
N ALA A 57 10.32 12.49 -7.90
CA ALA A 57 10.71 13.28 -6.73
C ALA A 57 11.44 14.59 -7.06
N ARG A 58 11.69 14.87 -8.36
CA ARG A 58 12.44 16.04 -8.84
C ARG A 58 13.85 16.17 -8.24
N VAL A 59 14.57 15.05 -8.17
CA VAL A 59 15.95 14.98 -7.67
C VAL A 59 16.92 14.55 -8.77
N ALA A 60 18.22 14.80 -8.57
CA ALA A 60 19.25 14.34 -9.50
C ALA A 60 19.33 12.80 -9.54
N PRO A 61 19.72 12.18 -10.67
CA PRO A 61 19.85 10.72 -10.78
C PRO A 61 20.82 10.10 -9.75
N SER A 62 21.89 10.82 -9.39
CA SER A 62 22.85 10.41 -8.35
C SER A 62 22.19 10.36 -6.97
N THR A 63 21.44 11.40 -6.60
CA THR A 63 20.66 11.46 -5.35
C THR A 63 19.65 10.33 -5.28
N ALA A 64 18.90 10.08 -6.36
CA ALA A 64 17.96 8.96 -6.42
C ALA A 64 18.69 7.62 -6.22
N SER A 65 19.83 7.41 -6.88
CA SER A 65 20.60 6.17 -6.76
C SER A 65 21.11 5.93 -5.33
N GLU A 66 21.55 6.98 -4.63
CA GLU A 66 21.98 6.90 -3.23
C GLU A 66 20.80 6.50 -2.32
N HIS A 67 19.66 7.16 -2.46
CA HIS A 67 18.46 6.85 -1.69
C HIS A 67 17.95 5.44 -1.93
N LEU A 68 17.91 5.00 -3.20
CA LEU A 68 17.53 3.63 -3.56
C LEU A 68 18.50 2.60 -2.98
N GLY A 69 19.80 2.88 -2.99
CA GLY A 69 20.81 2.03 -2.34
C GLY A 69 20.52 1.83 -0.86
N LYS A 70 20.18 2.91 -0.12
CA LYS A 70 19.81 2.83 1.30
C LYS A 70 18.54 1.99 1.51
N LEU A 71 17.52 2.22 0.70
CA LEU A 71 16.24 1.52 0.80
C LEU A 71 16.35 0.01 0.50
N VAL A 72 17.18 -0.36 -0.47
CA VAL A 72 17.45 -1.76 -0.84
C VAL A 72 18.32 -2.43 0.22
N ALA A 73 19.41 -1.78 0.65
CA ALA A 73 20.26 -2.31 1.72
C ALA A 73 19.49 -2.50 3.04
N GLY A 74 18.52 -1.64 3.30
CA GLY A 74 17.61 -1.72 4.45
C GLY A 74 16.45 -2.71 4.29
N GLY A 75 16.31 -3.37 3.13
CA GLY A 75 15.29 -4.39 2.89
C GLY A 75 13.87 -3.85 2.64
N LEU A 76 13.68 -2.53 2.51
CA LEU A 76 12.37 -1.95 2.21
C LEU A 76 12.02 -2.13 0.72
N LEU A 77 13.03 -2.06 -0.14
CA LEU A 77 12.91 -2.30 -1.57
C LEU A 77 13.72 -3.52 -1.99
N THR A 78 13.31 -4.13 -3.10
CA THR A 78 14.09 -5.14 -3.82
C THR A 78 14.39 -4.66 -5.24
N GLU A 79 15.38 -5.28 -5.86
CA GLU A 79 15.82 -4.94 -7.20
C GLU A 79 15.68 -6.10 -8.15
N GLU A 80 15.26 -5.78 -9.37
CA GLU A 80 15.13 -6.73 -10.44
C GLU A 80 15.92 -6.21 -11.65
N ARG A 81 16.76 -7.08 -12.20
CA ARG A 81 17.51 -6.78 -13.42
C ARG A 81 16.75 -7.33 -14.61
N GLN A 82 16.33 -6.44 -15.51
CA GLN A 82 15.73 -6.81 -16.78
C GLN A 82 16.52 -6.15 -17.90
N GLY A 83 17.32 -6.96 -18.60
CA GLY A 83 18.27 -6.47 -19.60
C GLY A 83 19.27 -5.49 -18.99
N ARG A 84 19.40 -4.31 -19.61
CA ARG A 84 20.32 -3.23 -19.17
C ARG A 84 19.78 -2.35 -18.05
N HIS A 85 18.52 -2.53 -17.68
CA HIS A 85 17.84 -1.66 -16.73
C HIS A 85 17.72 -2.34 -15.37
N ARG A 86 17.96 -1.54 -14.33
CA ARG A 86 17.76 -1.90 -12.92
C ARG A 86 16.42 -1.32 -12.50
N TYR A 87 15.49 -2.20 -12.17
CA TYR A 87 14.19 -1.85 -11.66
C TYR A 87 14.16 -2.08 -10.15
N VAL A 88 13.37 -1.26 -9.45
CA VAL A 88 13.13 -1.37 -8.01
C VAL A 88 11.64 -1.45 -7.75
N ARG A 89 11.26 -2.19 -6.72
CA ARG A 89 9.89 -2.26 -6.19
C ARG A 89 9.92 -2.45 -4.68
N LEU A 90 8.78 -2.24 -4.02
CA LEU A 90 8.61 -2.66 -2.62
C LEU A 90 8.97 -4.14 -2.49
N ALA A 91 9.75 -4.48 -1.45
CA ALA A 91 10.34 -5.80 -1.32
C ALA A 91 9.27 -6.90 -1.34
N ASP A 92 8.19 -6.69 -0.58
CA ASP A 92 7.04 -7.56 -0.51
C ASP A 92 5.77 -6.80 -0.05
N ALA A 93 4.66 -7.53 0.06
CA ALA A 93 3.39 -6.99 0.54
C ALA A 93 3.45 -6.49 1.99
N ALA A 94 4.34 -7.03 2.83
CA ALA A 94 4.46 -6.56 4.21
C ALA A 94 5.10 -5.16 4.27
N MET A 95 6.09 -4.89 3.41
CA MET A 95 6.67 -3.55 3.26
C MET A 95 5.67 -2.57 2.65
N ALA A 96 4.87 -2.99 1.68
CA ALA A 96 3.77 -2.17 1.15
C ALA A 96 2.79 -1.78 2.25
N HIS A 97 2.30 -2.75 3.04
CA HIS A 97 1.40 -2.48 4.15
C HIS A 97 2.01 -1.53 5.19
N LEU A 98 3.30 -1.67 5.52
CA LEU A 98 3.97 -0.76 6.45
C LEU A 98 3.95 0.69 5.95
N VAL A 99 4.23 0.89 4.65
CA VAL A 99 4.21 2.23 4.03
C VAL A 99 2.79 2.78 4.01
N GLU A 100 1.79 1.97 3.66
CA GLU A 100 0.37 2.36 3.70
C GLU A 100 -0.07 2.78 5.10
N ASP A 101 0.23 1.95 6.11
CA ASP A 101 -0.13 2.19 7.50
C ASP A 101 0.52 3.48 8.00
N LEU A 102 1.81 3.70 7.74
CA LEU A 102 2.49 4.95 8.14
C LEU A 102 1.91 6.17 7.42
N ALA A 103 1.65 6.08 6.12
CA ALA A 103 1.03 7.17 5.35
C ALA A 103 -0.37 7.51 5.87
N ALA A 104 -1.15 6.51 6.27
CA ALA A 104 -2.48 6.71 6.84
C ALA A 104 -2.49 7.44 8.20
N HIS A 105 -1.39 7.36 8.95
CA HIS A 105 -1.22 8.07 10.22
C HIS A 105 -0.61 9.47 10.06
N ALA A 106 0.04 9.74 8.93
CA ALA A 106 0.51 11.07 8.58
C ALA A 106 -0.70 11.94 8.17
N ALA A 107 -1.33 12.62 9.14
CA ALA A 107 -2.47 13.49 8.89
C ALA A 107 -2.11 14.55 7.83
N PRO A 108 -3.01 14.85 6.86
CA PRO A 108 -2.79 15.95 5.93
C PRO A 108 -2.56 17.24 6.70
N SER A 109 -1.47 17.94 6.40
CA SER A 109 -1.24 19.26 7.00
C SER A 109 -2.26 20.24 6.43
N ALA A 110 -2.87 21.07 7.28
CA ALA A 110 -3.88 22.06 6.85
C ALA A 110 -3.37 23.03 5.74
N ASP A 111 -2.06 23.15 5.61
CA ASP A 111 -1.35 23.96 4.60
C ASP A 111 -1.22 23.30 3.22
N GLU A 112 -1.65 22.05 3.05
CA GLU A 112 -1.46 21.26 1.83
C GLU A 112 -2.53 21.52 0.77
N ARG A 113 -3.06 22.76 0.69
CA ARG A 113 -4.05 23.13 -0.32
C ARG A 113 -3.43 23.15 -1.72
N PRO A 114 -4.07 22.50 -2.71
CA PRO A 114 -3.61 22.55 -4.09
C PRO A 114 -3.49 23.99 -4.60
N ARG A 115 -2.33 24.36 -5.14
CA ARG A 115 -2.05 25.72 -5.66
C ARG A 115 -2.52 25.93 -7.10
N THR A 116 -3.00 24.88 -7.76
CA THR A 116 -3.46 24.93 -9.15
C THR A 116 -4.72 24.07 -9.32
N LEU A 117 -5.56 24.42 -10.31
CA LEU A 117 -6.73 23.62 -10.66
C LEU A 117 -6.36 22.19 -11.04
N ARG A 118 -5.25 22.00 -11.76
CA ARG A 118 -4.76 20.67 -12.13
C ARG A 118 -4.39 19.84 -10.90
N ALA A 119 -3.68 20.43 -9.95
CA ALA A 119 -3.35 19.75 -8.69
C ALA A 119 -4.63 19.44 -7.89
N ALA A 120 -5.59 20.37 -7.84
CA ALA A 120 -6.87 20.14 -7.18
C ALA A 120 -7.65 18.98 -7.80
N SER A 121 -7.73 18.92 -9.13
CA SER A 121 -8.39 17.83 -9.86
C SER A 121 -7.70 16.49 -9.65
N ALA A 122 -6.36 16.45 -9.62
CA ALA A 122 -5.60 15.23 -9.36
C ALA A 122 -5.82 14.73 -7.91
N SER A 123 -5.74 15.62 -6.91
CA SER A 123 -6.05 15.30 -5.51
C SER A 123 -7.49 14.81 -5.35
N SER A 124 -8.44 15.46 -6.02
CA SER A 124 -9.85 15.07 -6.01
C SER A 124 -10.07 13.69 -6.66
N ALA A 125 -9.37 13.39 -7.76
CA ALA A 125 -9.40 12.06 -8.37
C ALA A 125 -8.83 10.98 -7.44
N MET A 126 -7.71 11.26 -6.77
CA MET A 126 -7.11 10.37 -5.77
C MET A 126 -8.01 10.09 -4.57
N ALA A 127 -8.76 11.10 -4.10
CA ALA A 127 -9.73 10.95 -3.03
C ALA A 127 -10.94 10.13 -3.46
N ARG A 128 -11.48 10.37 -4.67
CA ARG A 128 -12.60 9.60 -5.23
C ARG A 128 -12.25 8.12 -5.37
N GLY A 129 -11.09 7.81 -5.95
CA GLY A 129 -10.71 6.43 -6.22
C GLY A 129 -9.25 6.28 -6.56
N ARG A 130 -8.60 5.31 -5.93
CA ARG A 130 -7.24 4.91 -6.26
C ARG A 130 -6.96 3.46 -5.96
N THR A 131 -5.80 2.99 -6.40
CA THR A 131 -5.15 1.79 -5.87
C THR A 131 -4.26 2.19 -4.69
N CYS A 132 -4.42 1.53 -3.53
CA CYS A 132 -3.56 1.78 -2.35
C CYS A 132 -2.24 1.02 -2.44
N TYR A 133 -2.30 -0.19 -2.97
CA TYR A 133 -1.19 -1.00 -3.48
C TYR A 133 -1.78 -1.82 -4.62
N ASP A 134 -2.39 -2.94 -4.25
CA ASP A 134 -3.07 -3.87 -5.16
C ASP A 134 -4.58 -3.96 -4.90
N HIS A 135 -5.14 -3.06 -4.08
CA HIS A 135 -6.55 -3.03 -3.72
C HIS A 135 -7.13 -1.61 -3.89
N LEU A 136 -8.46 -1.54 -4.04
CA LEU A 136 -9.19 -0.28 -4.23
C LEU A 136 -9.28 0.52 -2.92
N ALA A 137 -9.11 1.82 -3.03
CA ALA A 137 -9.11 2.79 -1.94
C ALA A 137 -9.73 4.13 -2.39
N GLY A 138 -9.71 5.12 -1.51
CA GLY A 138 -10.55 6.31 -1.62
C GLY A 138 -12.01 5.95 -1.44
N ARG A 139 -12.89 6.88 -1.84
CA ARG A 139 -14.34 6.70 -1.67
C ARG A 139 -14.88 5.43 -2.32
N ILE A 140 -14.43 5.09 -3.52
CA ILE A 140 -14.80 3.85 -4.20
C ILE A 140 -14.49 2.63 -3.33
N GLY A 141 -13.29 2.53 -2.78
CA GLY A 141 -12.90 1.41 -1.92
C GLY A 141 -13.74 1.32 -0.64
N ILE A 142 -14.09 2.47 -0.05
CA ILE A 142 -14.96 2.55 1.13
C ILE A 142 -16.38 2.11 0.80
N VAL A 143 -16.99 2.65 -0.27
CA VAL A 143 -18.35 2.29 -0.70
C VAL A 143 -18.48 0.79 -0.97
N ILE A 144 -17.49 0.19 -1.63
CA ILE A 144 -17.47 -1.27 -1.86
C ILE A 144 -17.40 -2.03 -0.54
N THR A 145 -16.55 -1.58 0.39
CA THR A 145 -16.38 -2.23 1.70
C THR A 145 -17.65 -2.14 2.54
N ASP A 146 -18.31 -0.98 2.52
CA ASP A 146 -19.57 -0.73 3.21
C ASP A 146 -20.67 -1.63 2.63
N ALA A 147 -20.83 -1.66 1.30
CA ALA A 147 -21.82 -2.50 0.62
C ALA A 147 -21.61 -4.00 0.90
N MET A 148 -20.36 -4.46 0.95
CA MET A 148 -20.06 -5.84 1.37
C MET A 148 -20.47 -6.10 2.83
N THR A 149 -20.31 -5.11 3.71
CA THR A 149 -20.66 -5.23 5.12
C THR A 149 -22.18 -5.24 5.33
N GLU A 150 -22.88 -4.32 4.68
CA GLU A 150 -24.35 -4.22 4.71
C GLU A 150 -25.02 -5.49 4.19
N ARG A 151 -24.42 -6.14 3.19
CA ARG A 151 -24.90 -7.43 2.65
C ARG A 151 -24.45 -8.65 3.45
N GLY A 152 -23.77 -8.45 4.58
CA GLY A 152 -23.28 -9.54 5.43
C GLY A 152 -22.20 -10.40 4.76
N LEU A 153 -21.52 -9.89 3.73
CA LEU A 153 -20.38 -10.57 3.07
C LEU A 153 -19.08 -10.37 3.86
N LEU A 154 -18.98 -9.25 4.57
CA LEU A 154 -17.83 -8.84 5.37
C LEU A 154 -18.31 -8.49 6.78
N ARG A 155 -17.62 -8.97 7.81
CA ARG A 155 -17.76 -8.50 9.20
C ARG A 155 -16.60 -7.60 9.57
N GLN A 156 -16.85 -6.63 10.45
CA GLN A 156 -15.85 -5.66 10.91
C GLN A 156 -15.71 -5.60 12.45
N ASP A 157 -16.43 -6.45 13.18
CA ASP A 157 -16.59 -6.44 14.64
C ASP A 157 -15.29 -6.69 15.42
N ALA A 158 -14.48 -7.65 14.98
CA ALA A 158 -13.18 -7.99 15.57
C ALA A 158 -12.03 -7.76 14.58
N GLY A 159 -12.18 -6.75 13.72
CA GLY A 159 -11.42 -6.61 12.50
C GLY A 159 -12.14 -7.25 11.32
N PHE A 160 -11.56 -7.12 10.13
CA PHE A 160 -12.23 -7.58 8.93
C PHE A 160 -12.18 -9.11 8.81
N ALA A 161 -13.32 -9.72 8.50
CA ALA A 161 -13.42 -11.14 8.19
C ALA A 161 -14.53 -11.39 7.15
N LEU A 162 -14.22 -12.18 6.11
CA LEU A 162 -15.26 -12.63 5.18
C LEU A 162 -16.17 -13.66 5.85
N THR A 163 -17.46 -13.56 5.57
CA THR A 163 -18.43 -14.61 5.91
C THR A 163 -18.42 -15.71 4.85
N ASP A 164 -19.10 -16.83 5.12
CA ASP A 164 -19.28 -17.87 4.10
C ASP A 164 -20.07 -17.34 2.88
N ALA A 165 -21.01 -16.41 3.10
CA ALA A 165 -21.69 -15.70 2.03
C ALA A 165 -20.73 -14.82 1.21
N GLY A 166 -19.78 -14.14 1.88
CA GLY A 166 -18.73 -13.39 1.21
C GLY A 166 -17.83 -14.28 0.34
N LEU A 167 -17.40 -15.43 0.87
CA LEU A 167 -16.64 -16.41 0.09
C LEU A 167 -17.42 -16.94 -1.11
N GLY A 168 -18.70 -17.25 -0.92
CA GLY A 168 -19.59 -17.68 -1.99
C GLY A 168 -19.78 -16.59 -3.07
N TRP A 169 -19.88 -15.33 -2.66
CA TRP A 169 -19.98 -14.18 -3.56
C TRP A 169 -18.72 -14.01 -4.43
N PHE A 170 -17.52 -14.12 -3.85
CA PHE A 170 -16.27 -14.14 -4.61
C PHE A 170 -16.24 -15.31 -5.62
N GLY A 171 -16.71 -16.50 -5.20
CA GLY A 171 -16.85 -17.66 -6.10
C GLY A 171 -17.81 -17.40 -7.27
N ALA A 172 -18.97 -16.82 -7.00
CA ALA A 172 -19.99 -16.50 -8.01
C ALA A 172 -19.51 -15.43 -9.02
N LEU A 173 -18.62 -14.52 -8.60
CA LEU A 173 -17.93 -13.58 -9.48
C LEU A 173 -16.82 -14.21 -10.33
N GLY A 174 -16.52 -15.50 -10.15
CA GLY A 174 -15.42 -16.17 -10.85
C GLY A 174 -14.04 -15.85 -10.27
N ILE A 175 -13.97 -15.33 -9.04
CA ILE A 175 -12.73 -14.99 -8.32
C ILE A 175 -12.60 -15.78 -7.01
N PRO A 176 -12.51 -17.13 -7.06
CA PRO A 176 -12.40 -17.96 -5.87
C PRO A 176 -11.12 -17.62 -5.10
N LEU A 177 -11.26 -17.36 -3.80
CA LEU A 177 -10.15 -16.94 -2.95
C LEU A 177 -9.37 -18.13 -2.40
N GLN A 178 -8.04 -18.09 -2.57
CA GLN A 178 -7.14 -19.05 -1.92
C GLN A 178 -6.98 -18.68 -0.44
N ARG A 179 -7.33 -19.61 0.44
CA ARG A 179 -7.27 -19.43 1.90
C ARG A 179 -5.89 -19.73 2.49
N THR A 180 -5.00 -20.32 1.69
CA THR A 180 -3.68 -20.76 2.11
C THR A 180 -2.63 -19.71 1.74
N GLY A 181 -1.69 -19.45 2.65
CA GLY A 181 -0.57 -18.53 2.43
C GLY A 181 -0.25 -17.65 3.63
N ARG A 182 0.84 -16.88 3.50
CA ARG A 182 1.29 -15.95 4.55
C ARG A 182 0.51 -14.63 4.56
N ARG A 183 -0.13 -14.28 3.42
CA ARG A 183 -0.92 -13.06 3.28
C ARG A 183 -2.31 -13.27 3.90
N PRO A 184 -2.82 -12.35 4.72
CA PRO A 184 -4.16 -12.48 5.28
C PRO A 184 -5.22 -12.48 4.17
N LEU A 185 -6.22 -13.36 4.31
CA LEU A 185 -7.33 -13.47 3.38
C LEU A 185 -8.05 -12.13 3.19
N VAL A 186 -8.26 -11.43 4.31
CA VAL A 186 -8.83 -10.10 4.37
C VAL A 186 -8.07 -9.29 5.44
N ARG A 187 -7.90 -7.99 5.21
CA ARG A 187 -7.49 -7.02 6.24
C ARG A 187 -8.25 -5.71 6.08
N ALA A 188 -8.34 -4.95 7.16
CA ALA A 188 -8.68 -3.53 7.10
C ALA A 188 -7.41 -2.73 6.74
N CYS A 189 -7.45 -1.97 5.65
CA CYS A 189 -6.45 -0.95 5.34
C CYS A 189 -7.05 0.42 5.64
N LEU A 190 -6.34 1.29 6.35
CA LEU A 190 -6.86 2.62 6.71
C LEU A 190 -6.67 3.59 5.54
N ASP A 191 -7.76 4.14 5.03
CA ASP A 191 -7.69 5.15 3.98
C ASP A 191 -7.27 6.51 4.56
N TRP A 192 -6.21 7.12 4.06
CA TRP A 192 -5.74 8.42 4.58
C TRP A 192 -6.64 9.60 4.21
N THR A 193 -7.38 9.51 3.09
CA THR A 193 -8.27 10.59 2.63
C THR A 193 -9.60 10.59 3.37
N GLU A 194 -10.17 9.40 3.58
CA GLU A 194 -11.49 9.21 4.17
C GLU A 194 -11.40 8.85 5.67
N ARG A 195 -10.21 8.49 6.17
CA ARG A 195 -9.94 8.03 7.56
C ARG A 195 -10.82 6.86 7.99
N ARG A 196 -11.18 6.01 7.03
CA ARG A 196 -12.04 4.84 7.21
C ARG A 196 -11.36 3.60 6.65
N PRO A 197 -11.61 2.41 7.21
CA PRO A 197 -11.02 1.18 6.71
C PRO A 197 -11.67 0.73 5.39
N HIS A 198 -10.87 0.23 4.45
CA HIS A 198 -11.31 -0.40 3.21
C HIS A 198 -10.74 -1.82 3.05
N LEU A 199 -11.36 -2.59 2.16
CA LEU A 199 -11.03 -3.99 1.90
C LEU A 199 -9.62 -4.14 1.30
N ALA A 200 -8.77 -4.86 2.01
CA ALA A 200 -7.43 -5.23 1.57
C ALA A 200 -7.16 -6.73 1.86
N GLY A 201 -5.93 -7.19 1.61
CA GLY A 201 -5.56 -8.61 1.70
C GLY A 201 -5.82 -9.35 0.38
N VAL A 202 -5.86 -10.68 0.43
CA VAL A 202 -6.08 -11.52 -0.77
C VAL A 202 -7.40 -11.16 -1.46
N ALA A 203 -8.46 -10.93 -0.70
CA ALA A 203 -9.78 -10.56 -1.23
C ALA A 203 -9.77 -9.19 -1.92
N GLY A 204 -9.18 -8.17 -1.26
CA GLY A 204 -9.07 -6.84 -1.84
C GLY A 204 -8.23 -6.83 -3.12
N ALA A 205 -7.14 -7.61 -3.14
CA ALA A 205 -6.29 -7.76 -4.32
C ALA A 205 -7.01 -8.46 -5.48
N ALA A 206 -7.66 -9.60 -5.21
CA ALA A 206 -8.42 -10.34 -6.21
C ALA A 206 -9.56 -9.51 -6.79
N PHE A 207 -10.31 -8.79 -5.94
CA PHE A 207 -11.38 -7.92 -6.37
C PHE A 207 -10.88 -6.75 -7.22
N CYS A 208 -9.79 -6.09 -6.81
CA CYS A 208 -9.22 -4.99 -7.57
C CYS A 208 -8.70 -5.45 -8.94
N GLY A 209 -8.03 -6.60 -9.01
CA GLY A 209 -7.62 -7.21 -10.28
C GLY A 209 -8.82 -7.45 -11.19
N HIS A 210 -9.85 -8.13 -10.69
CA HIS A 210 -11.07 -8.38 -11.44
C HIS A 210 -11.76 -7.09 -11.91
N ALA A 211 -11.90 -6.09 -11.04
CA ALA A 211 -12.53 -4.83 -11.40
C ALA A 211 -11.77 -4.10 -12.52
N LEU A 212 -10.45 -4.19 -12.56
CA LEU A 212 -9.64 -3.61 -13.64
C LEU A 212 -9.72 -4.45 -14.92
N ASP A 213 -9.61 -5.77 -14.81
CA ASP A 213 -9.59 -6.70 -15.95
C ASP A 213 -10.95 -6.78 -16.66
N ALA A 214 -12.04 -6.76 -15.89
CA ALA A 214 -13.42 -6.73 -16.39
C ALA A 214 -13.88 -5.32 -16.81
N GLY A 215 -13.01 -4.30 -16.72
CA GLY A 215 -13.33 -2.94 -17.13
C GLY A 215 -14.33 -2.21 -16.22
N TRP A 216 -14.62 -2.74 -15.01
CA TRP A 216 -15.48 -2.07 -14.04
C TRP A 216 -14.83 -0.79 -13.52
N CYS A 217 -13.51 -0.81 -13.35
CA CYS A 217 -12.69 0.33 -13.01
C CYS A 217 -11.61 0.53 -14.07
N VAL A 218 -11.26 1.78 -14.34
CA VAL A 218 -10.14 2.13 -15.22
C VAL A 218 -9.23 3.14 -14.55
N ARG A 219 -7.93 3.04 -14.83
CA ARG A 219 -6.94 4.00 -14.34
C ARG A 219 -7.09 5.35 -15.05
N ILE A 220 -6.88 6.44 -14.30
CA ILE A 220 -6.87 7.80 -14.82
C ILE A 220 -5.41 8.20 -15.04
N GLY A 221 -4.99 8.30 -16.30
CA GLY A 221 -3.61 8.60 -16.66
C GLY A 221 -2.65 7.46 -16.28
N SER A 222 -1.40 7.79 -15.97
CA SER A 222 -0.35 6.83 -15.60
C SER A 222 -0.22 6.60 -14.09
N GLU A 223 -1.09 7.22 -13.30
CA GLU A 223 -1.05 7.23 -11.84
C GLU A 223 -1.97 6.16 -11.24
N ARG A 224 -2.04 6.13 -9.91
CA ARG A 224 -2.85 5.18 -9.15
C ARG A 224 -4.34 5.48 -9.17
N ALA A 225 -4.76 6.62 -9.72
CA ALA A 225 -6.15 7.08 -9.70
C ALA A 225 -7.01 6.15 -10.52
N VAL A 226 -8.21 5.85 -10.05
CA VAL A 226 -9.18 5.04 -10.77
C VAL A 226 -10.54 5.73 -10.77
N LYS A 227 -11.36 5.39 -11.76
CA LYS A 227 -12.79 5.68 -11.78
C LYS A 227 -13.56 4.42 -12.13
N VAL A 228 -14.80 4.36 -11.64
CA VAL A 228 -15.77 3.35 -12.09
C VAL A 228 -16.25 3.73 -13.50
N THR A 229 -16.44 2.73 -14.35
CA THR A 229 -17.05 2.90 -15.68
C THR A 229 -18.56 2.72 -15.59
N ALA A 230 -19.31 3.11 -16.63
CA ALA A 230 -20.75 2.84 -16.68
C ALA A 230 -21.07 1.33 -16.58
N GLU A 231 -20.19 0.47 -17.10
CA GLU A 231 -20.30 -0.97 -16.94
C GLU A 231 -20.06 -1.41 -15.48
N GLY A 232 -19.02 -0.87 -14.85
CA GLY A 232 -18.74 -1.10 -13.44
C GLY A 232 -19.88 -0.65 -12.52
N GLU A 233 -20.50 0.50 -12.78
CA GLU A 233 -21.65 0.97 -12.01
C GLU A 233 -22.83 0.00 -12.08
N ARG A 234 -23.13 -0.56 -13.26
CA ARG A 234 -24.16 -1.60 -13.40
C ARG A 234 -23.78 -2.87 -12.67
N ALA A 235 -22.57 -3.37 -12.88
CA ALA A 235 -22.10 -4.60 -12.28
C ALA A 235 -22.05 -4.52 -10.74
N LEU A 236 -21.60 -3.39 -10.19
CA LEU A 236 -21.52 -3.16 -8.73
C LEU A 236 -22.91 -2.95 -8.13
N ARG A 237 -23.85 -2.35 -8.87
CA ARG A 237 -25.26 -2.30 -8.48
C ARG A 237 -25.89 -3.69 -8.44
N GLU A 238 -25.69 -4.49 -9.47
CA GLU A 238 -26.26 -5.84 -9.58
C GLU A 238 -25.66 -6.80 -8.54
N THR A 239 -24.35 -6.74 -8.36
CA THR A 239 -23.62 -7.73 -7.56
C THR A 239 -23.46 -7.33 -6.09
N LEU A 240 -23.49 -6.03 -5.77
CA LEU A 240 -23.29 -5.47 -4.41
C LEU A 240 -24.37 -4.48 -3.98
N GLY A 241 -25.31 -4.08 -4.83
CA GLY A 241 -26.34 -3.11 -4.47
C GLY A 241 -25.86 -1.66 -4.40
N VAL A 242 -24.66 -1.36 -4.91
CA VAL A 242 -24.11 0.01 -4.88
C VAL A 242 -24.90 0.92 -5.82
N VAL A 243 -25.57 1.94 -5.28
CA VAL A 243 -26.37 2.91 -6.03
C VAL A 243 -25.85 4.35 -5.92
N GLU A 244 -25.01 4.62 -4.92
CA GLU A 244 -24.44 5.94 -4.64
C GLU A 244 -22.93 5.83 -4.45
N TRP A 245 -22.18 6.78 -5.02
CA TRP A 245 -20.72 6.84 -4.95
C TRP A 245 -20.20 7.99 -4.07
N GLY A 246 -21.10 8.73 -3.42
CA GLY A 246 -20.82 9.83 -2.49
C GLY A 246 -20.18 11.05 -3.15
N ASP A 247 -20.89 11.66 -4.10
CA ASP A 247 -20.55 12.97 -4.67
C ASP A 247 -20.97 14.13 -3.76
#